data_AF-A0A2E4DWP5-F1
#
_entry.id   AF-A0A2E4DWP5-F1
#
_cell.length_a   1.000
_cell.length_b   1.000
_cell.length_c   1.000
_cell.angle_alpha   90.00
_cell.angle_beta   90.00
_cell.angle_gamma   90.00
#
_symmetry.space_group_name_H-M   'P 1'
#
loop_
_entity.id
_entity.type
_entity.pdbx_description
1 polymer ?
#
loop_
_entity_poly.entity_id
_entity_poly.type
_entity_poly.pdbx_seq_one_letter_code
_entity_poly.pdbx_strand_id
1 'polypeptide(L)'
;MEEHRNQKLPQLKVAMNRKEYETSIHYALHHVVDFLRDGNMMTIDDWVNPADYTGFDDLVQLEERLTGDDDSNEEFLPENSSIDTKVRQREILPGETHEYIGHMLDYQRQDRLDLSPIRKAERRFNMGSMRTEGWAVALEELLMQAGVLDERPQKGREMEYLMNASHMSLAIPDMKMHANEINLTEARQLCAEIMPRGWSQENEDMVWFEMQSNIRNPGGFHSNVVTGKAYFIKLFRERAVQLGDSFVIKDFIDEFLSFGIIPMPLIRWEMTGNDDEIKMLQN
;
A
#
# COMPACT_ATOMS: atom_id res chain seq x y z
N MET A 1 10.57 15.41 -10.21
CA MET A 1 10.84 16.55 -9.30
C MET A 1 11.70 16.13 -8.11
N GLU A 2 11.36 15.06 -7.39
CA GLU A 2 12.19 14.56 -6.28
C GLU A 2 13.62 14.24 -6.70
N GLU A 3 13.83 13.46 -7.78
CA GLU A 3 15.19 13.18 -8.29
C GLU A 3 15.99 14.47 -8.61
N HIS A 4 15.33 15.50 -9.14
CA HIS A 4 15.96 16.79 -9.43
C HIS A 4 16.34 17.54 -8.14
N ARG A 5 15.44 17.57 -7.15
CA ARG A 5 15.68 18.12 -5.81
C ARG A 5 16.84 17.40 -5.12
N ASN A 6 16.93 16.10 -5.31
CA ASN A 6 17.83 15.18 -4.60
C ASN A 6 19.13 14.86 -5.35
N GLN A 7 19.40 15.52 -6.49
CA GLN A 7 20.54 15.22 -7.35
C GLN A 7 21.92 15.31 -6.66
N LYS A 8 22.03 16.07 -5.56
CA LYS A 8 23.28 16.26 -4.79
C LYS A 8 23.40 15.32 -3.59
N LEU A 9 22.38 14.52 -3.32
CA LEU A 9 22.33 13.65 -2.15
C LEU A 9 22.97 12.29 -2.46
N PRO A 10 23.56 11.62 -1.44
CA PRO A 10 24.08 10.27 -1.61
C PRO A 10 22.98 9.30 -2.05
N GLN A 11 23.38 8.16 -2.62
CA GLN A 11 22.44 7.07 -2.89
C GLN A 11 21.94 6.46 -1.58
N LEU A 12 20.73 5.89 -1.59
CA LEU A 12 20.20 5.15 -0.44
C LEU A 12 21.06 3.93 -0.17
N LYS A 13 21.30 3.65 1.12
CA LYS A 13 21.88 2.38 1.54
C LYS A 13 20.87 1.28 1.19
N VAL A 14 21.36 0.19 0.63
CA VAL A 14 20.58 -1.02 0.38
C VAL A 14 20.80 -1.93 1.59
N ALA A 15 19.74 -2.39 2.25
CA ALA A 15 19.82 -3.45 3.23
C ALA A 15 20.23 -4.73 2.48
N MET A 16 21.41 -5.27 2.77
CA MET A 16 22.00 -6.37 1.99
C MET A 16 21.85 -7.72 2.67
N ASN A 17 21.22 -7.77 3.84
CA ASN A 17 21.07 -8.98 4.63
C ASN A 17 19.79 -8.96 5.49
N ARG A 18 19.38 -10.13 5.97
CA ARG A 18 18.14 -10.30 6.75
C ARG A 18 18.10 -9.43 8.00
N LYS A 19 19.21 -9.35 8.75
CA LYS A 19 19.31 -8.53 9.97
C LYS A 19 19.05 -7.05 9.67
N GLU A 20 19.70 -6.49 8.64
CA GLU A 20 19.52 -5.11 8.23
C GLU A 20 18.08 -4.82 7.75
N TYR A 21 17.48 -5.77 7.02
CA TYR A 21 16.12 -5.65 6.52
C TYR A 21 15.09 -5.67 7.65
N GLU A 22 15.12 -6.68 8.53
CA GLU A 22 14.19 -6.77 9.67
C GLU A 22 14.38 -5.62 10.68
N THR A 23 15.62 -5.17 10.88
CA THR A 23 15.90 -3.95 11.66
C THR A 23 15.24 -2.71 11.03
N SER A 24 15.25 -2.61 9.70
CA SER A 24 14.61 -1.51 8.98
C SER A 24 13.09 -1.55 9.12
N ILE A 25 12.47 -2.74 9.06
CA ILE A 25 11.03 -2.93 9.34
C ILE A 25 10.73 -2.41 10.74
N HIS A 26 11.42 -2.91 11.77
CA HIS A 26 11.18 -2.51 13.15
C HIS A 26 11.19 -0.98 13.30
N TYR A 27 12.24 -0.30 12.83
CA TYR A 27 12.30 1.15 12.90
C TYR A 27 11.21 1.86 12.08
N ALA A 28 10.81 1.32 10.92
CA ALA A 28 9.75 1.91 10.12
C ALA A 28 8.37 1.81 10.79
N LEU A 29 8.05 0.66 11.38
CA LEU A 29 6.76 0.44 12.05
C LEU A 29 6.60 1.31 13.29
N HIS A 30 7.62 1.38 14.15
CA HIS A 30 7.60 2.27 15.31
C HIS A 30 7.49 3.73 14.89
N HIS A 31 8.29 4.15 13.89
CA HIS A 31 8.24 5.50 13.35
C HIS A 31 6.85 5.90 12.85
N VAL A 32 6.19 5.06 12.04
CA VAL A 32 4.86 5.42 11.50
C VAL A 32 3.79 5.44 12.57
N VAL A 33 3.84 4.54 13.57
CA VAL A 33 2.87 4.54 14.67
C VAL A 33 3.00 5.80 15.51
N ASP A 34 4.23 6.20 15.85
CA ASP A 34 4.49 7.42 16.62
C ASP A 34 4.09 8.66 15.81
N PHE A 35 4.46 8.72 14.52
CA PHE A 35 4.04 9.78 13.61
C PHE A 35 2.51 9.94 13.53
N LEU A 36 1.77 8.83 13.45
CA LEU A 36 0.31 8.87 13.38
C LEU A 36 -0.34 9.29 14.71
N ARG A 37 0.23 8.87 15.85
CA ARG A 37 -0.20 9.30 17.18
C ARG A 37 -0.02 10.80 17.38
N ASP A 38 1.12 11.35 16.96
CA ASP A 38 1.45 12.76 17.12
C ASP A 38 0.74 13.65 16.10
N GLY A 39 0.61 13.17 14.85
CA GLY A 39 0.04 13.92 13.74
C GLY A 39 -1.49 14.03 13.75
N ASN A 40 -2.17 13.26 14.62
CA ASN A 40 -3.63 13.24 14.75
C ASN A 40 -4.35 13.10 13.39
N MET A 41 -3.81 12.26 12.49
CA MET A 41 -4.35 12.04 11.14
C MET A 41 -5.40 10.92 11.11
N MET A 42 -5.32 9.97 12.03
CA MET A 42 -6.32 8.92 12.28
C MET A 42 -6.23 8.49 13.75
N THR A 43 -7.23 7.81 14.27
CA THR A 43 -7.11 7.20 15.60
C THR A 43 -6.05 6.11 15.56
N ILE A 44 -5.14 6.08 16.55
CA ILE A 44 -4.24 4.97 16.84
C ILE A 44 -4.53 4.54 18.27
N ASP A 45 -5.13 3.37 18.42
CA ASP A 45 -5.58 2.86 19.71
C ASP A 45 -4.42 2.29 20.54
N ASP A 46 -4.61 2.16 21.85
CA ASP A 46 -3.60 1.65 22.78
C ASP A 46 -3.17 0.20 22.49
N TRP A 47 -4.02 -0.58 21.82
CA TRP A 47 -3.73 -1.96 21.45
C TRP A 47 -2.85 -2.08 20.19
N VAL A 48 -2.58 -0.98 19.47
CA VAL A 48 -1.75 -1.01 18.27
C VAL A 48 -0.30 -1.25 18.66
N ASN A 49 0.25 -2.39 18.21
CA ASN A 49 1.61 -2.83 18.54
C ASN A 49 2.38 -3.26 17.27
N PRO A 50 3.52 -2.62 16.93
CA PRO A 50 4.41 -3.06 15.86
C PRO A 50 4.91 -4.51 15.97
N ALA A 51 4.99 -5.05 17.20
CA ALA A 51 5.42 -6.42 17.43
C ALA A 51 4.44 -7.46 16.85
N ASP A 52 3.16 -7.10 16.66
CA ASP A 52 2.18 -8.00 16.04
C ASP A 52 2.56 -8.32 14.58
N TYR A 53 3.22 -7.39 13.89
CA TYR A 53 3.67 -7.57 12.50
C TYR A 53 5.03 -8.26 12.39
N THR A 54 5.99 -7.87 13.23
CA THR A 54 7.37 -8.36 13.19
C THR A 54 7.56 -9.69 13.94
N GLY A 55 6.71 -9.97 14.91
CA GLY A 55 6.84 -11.10 15.83
C GLY A 55 7.98 -10.96 16.85
N PHE A 56 8.50 -9.75 17.06
CA PHE A 56 9.50 -9.44 18.08
C PHE A 56 9.28 -8.03 18.63
N ASP A 57 9.49 -7.82 19.93
CA ASP A 57 9.25 -6.51 20.56
C ASP A 57 10.43 -5.55 20.38
N ASP A 58 11.66 -6.08 20.35
CA ASP A 58 12.88 -5.29 20.31
C ASP A 58 14.01 -5.97 19.53
N LEU A 59 15.09 -5.23 19.32
CA LEU A 59 16.24 -5.71 18.55
C LEU A 59 17.05 -6.79 19.27
N VAL A 60 16.88 -6.96 20.60
CA VAL A 60 17.51 -8.07 21.34
C VAL A 60 16.80 -9.38 20.98
N GLN A 61 15.47 -9.38 21.00
CA GLN A 61 14.67 -10.53 20.55
C GLN A 61 14.92 -10.86 19.07
N LEU A 62 15.09 -9.85 18.21
CA LEU A 62 15.50 -10.07 16.82
C LEU A 62 16.85 -10.78 16.74
N GLU A 63 17.85 -10.32 17.50
CA GLU A 63 19.18 -10.94 17.50
C GLU A 63 19.12 -12.38 18.00
N GLU A 64 18.39 -12.66 19.07
CA GLU A 64 18.17 -14.02 19.58
C GLU A 64 17.53 -14.92 18.52
N ARG A 65 16.47 -14.45 17.84
CA ARG A 65 15.80 -15.17 16.74
C ARG A 65 16.77 -15.50 15.60
N LEU A 66 17.59 -14.55 15.18
CA LEU A 66 18.54 -14.73 14.08
C LEU A 66 19.73 -15.63 14.46
N THR A 67 20.09 -15.72 15.74
CA THR A 67 21.14 -16.66 16.20
C THR A 67 20.67 -18.11 16.32
N GLY A 68 19.36 -18.34 16.41
CA GLY A 68 18.74 -19.66 16.49
C GLY A 68 18.39 -20.29 15.14
N ASP A 69 18.44 -19.51 14.05
CA ASP A 69 18.20 -19.97 12.68
C ASP A 69 19.53 -20.41 12.05
N ASP A 70 19.62 -21.66 11.58
CA ASP A 70 20.83 -22.24 10.95
C ASP A 70 21.05 -21.69 9.53
N ASP A 71 20.02 -21.03 8.96
CA ASP A 71 20.09 -20.30 7.71
C ASP A 71 20.73 -18.92 7.96
N SER A 72 21.93 -18.77 7.43
CA SER A 72 22.85 -17.67 7.71
C SER A 72 22.17 -16.30 7.64
N ASN A 73 22.55 -15.40 8.56
CA ASN A 73 22.29 -13.96 8.49
C ASN A 73 22.64 -13.34 7.11
N GLU A 74 23.41 -14.03 6.27
CA GLU A 74 23.90 -13.60 4.96
C GLU A 74 22.95 -13.93 3.79
N GLU A 75 21.94 -14.78 3.96
CA GLU A 75 20.98 -15.06 2.89
C GLU A 75 20.03 -13.88 2.71
N PHE A 76 20.10 -13.24 1.55
CA PHE A 76 19.16 -12.20 1.18
C PHE A 76 18.96 -12.14 -0.33
N LEU A 77 17.76 -11.76 -0.74
CA LEU A 77 17.18 -12.04 -2.06
C LEU A 77 18.12 -11.65 -3.23
N PRO A 78 18.25 -12.52 -4.25
CA PRO A 78 19.19 -12.34 -5.37
C PRO A 78 18.94 -11.06 -6.18
N GLU A 79 19.97 -10.61 -6.93
CA GLU A 79 19.98 -9.36 -7.73
C GLU A 79 18.78 -9.18 -8.69
N ASN A 80 18.11 -10.27 -9.11
CA ASN A 80 16.90 -10.25 -9.93
C ASN A 80 15.59 -10.22 -9.09
N SER A 81 15.60 -9.55 -7.94
CA SER A 81 14.42 -9.43 -7.07
C SER A 81 13.30 -8.57 -7.67
N SER A 82 12.09 -8.64 -7.11
CA SER A 82 10.97 -7.79 -7.53
C SER A 82 11.26 -6.29 -7.31
N ILE A 83 10.53 -5.43 -8.01
CA ILE A 83 10.52 -3.98 -7.77
C ILE A 83 10.22 -3.63 -6.31
N ASP A 84 9.24 -4.31 -5.70
CA ASP A 84 8.89 -4.12 -4.29
C ASP A 84 10.10 -4.40 -3.38
N THR A 85 10.80 -5.51 -3.59
CA THR A 85 12.03 -5.81 -2.85
C THR A 85 13.09 -4.73 -3.07
N LYS A 86 13.33 -4.31 -4.32
CA LYS A 86 14.31 -3.27 -4.66
C LYS A 86 14.01 -1.95 -3.92
N VAL A 87 12.74 -1.58 -3.80
CA VAL A 87 12.31 -0.38 -3.06
C VAL A 87 12.47 -0.59 -1.56
N ARG A 88 11.93 -1.67 -1.00
CA ARG A 88 11.96 -1.92 0.46
C ARG A 88 13.36 -2.03 1.03
N GLN A 89 14.31 -2.59 0.26
CA GLN A 89 15.71 -2.63 0.64
C GLN A 89 16.35 -1.23 0.79
N ARG A 90 15.79 -0.20 0.15
CA ARG A 90 16.34 1.16 0.13
C ARG A 90 15.60 2.09 1.09
N GLU A 91 14.28 2.02 1.08
CA GLU A 91 13.41 2.68 2.04
C GLU A 91 12.16 1.83 2.19
N ILE A 92 12.02 1.18 3.34
CA ILE A 92 10.96 0.22 3.60
C ILE A 92 9.65 0.88 4.00
N LEU A 93 9.71 2.10 4.53
CA LEU A 93 8.56 2.73 5.17
C LEU A 93 7.32 2.83 4.26
N PRO A 94 7.40 3.27 2.99
CA PRO A 94 6.28 3.21 2.06
C PRO A 94 5.56 1.86 2.03
N GLY A 95 6.30 0.78 1.82
CA GLY A 95 5.75 -0.57 1.77
C GLY A 95 5.13 -1.00 3.09
N GLU A 96 5.68 -0.55 4.23
CA GLU A 96 5.08 -0.85 5.54
C GLU A 96 3.86 0.02 5.86
N THR A 97 3.77 1.23 5.30
CA THR A 97 2.53 2.02 5.41
C THR A 97 1.39 1.34 4.65
N HIS A 98 1.69 0.65 3.55
CA HIS A 98 0.75 -0.19 2.83
C HIS A 98 0.39 -1.46 3.62
N GLU A 99 1.38 -2.27 3.98
CA GLU A 99 1.15 -3.60 4.56
C GLU A 99 0.71 -3.55 6.03
N TYR A 100 1.42 -2.79 6.86
CA TYR A 100 1.12 -2.75 8.29
C TYR A 100 -0.05 -1.82 8.59
N ILE A 101 0.01 -0.55 8.16
CA ILE A 101 -1.05 0.42 8.46
C ILE A 101 -2.28 0.21 7.57
N GLY A 102 -2.07 0.02 6.26
CA GLY A 102 -3.15 -0.13 5.28
C GLY A 102 -3.91 -1.44 5.38
N HIS A 103 -3.22 -2.56 5.54
CA HIS A 103 -3.87 -3.87 5.63
C HIS A 103 -4.00 -4.37 7.06
N MET A 104 -2.89 -4.70 7.71
CA MET A 104 -2.94 -5.42 9.00
C MET A 104 -3.71 -4.65 10.07
N LEU A 105 -3.37 -3.38 10.30
CA LEU A 105 -4.02 -2.55 11.29
C LEU A 105 -5.51 -2.36 10.97
N ASP A 106 -5.85 -2.21 9.69
CA ASP A 106 -7.24 -2.11 9.27
C ASP A 106 -8.02 -3.39 9.58
N TYR A 107 -7.49 -4.57 9.23
CA TYR A 107 -8.10 -5.84 9.62
C TYR A 107 -8.28 -5.97 11.13
N GLN A 108 -7.25 -5.62 11.91
CA GLN A 108 -7.34 -5.58 13.37
C GLN A 108 -8.45 -4.63 13.85
N ARG A 109 -8.65 -3.48 13.20
CA ARG A 109 -9.78 -2.57 13.48
C ARG A 109 -11.12 -3.24 13.15
N GLN A 110 -11.24 -3.84 11.97
CA GLN A 110 -12.48 -4.49 11.51
C GLN A 110 -12.96 -5.58 12.48
N ASP A 111 -12.04 -6.37 13.03
CA ASP A 111 -12.35 -7.41 14.02
C ASP A 111 -12.93 -6.85 15.34
N ARG A 112 -12.65 -5.59 15.65
CA ARG A 112 -13.05 -4.91 16.89
C ARG A 112 -14.31 -4.05 16.72
N LEU A 113 -14.74 -3.77 15.49
CA LEU A 113 -15.93 -2.95 15.22
C LEU A 113 -17.23 -3.73 15.49
N ASP A 114 -18.25 -3.01 15.98
CA ASP A 114 -19.61 -3.55 16.11
C ASP A 114 -20.38 -3.48 14.78
N LEU A 115 -19.88 -4.25 13.80
CA LEU A 115 -20.50 -4.38 12.49
C LEU A 115 -21.58 -5.46 12.47
N SER A 116 -22.61 -5.25 11.64
CA SER A 116 -23.63 -6.28 11.38
C SER A 116 -23.02 -7.53 10.75
N PRO A 117 -23.65 -8.72 10.87
CA PRO A 117 -23.13 -9.95 10.27
C PRO A 117 -22.85 -9.85 8.76
N ILE A 118 -23.62 -9.03 8.03
CA ILE A 118 -23.44 -8.81 6.58
C ILE A 118 -22.19 -7.97 6.28
N ARG A 119 -21.85 -7.03 7.17
CA ARG A 119 -20.64 -6.19 7.05
C ARG A 119 -19.38 -6.92 7.50
N LYS A 120 -19.49 -7.82 8.49
CA LYS A 120 -18.39 -8.68 8.94
C LYS A 120 -18.05 -9.82 7.98
N ALA A 121 -18.98 -10.18 7.09
CA ALA A 121 -18.79 -11.30 6.19
C ALA A 121 -17.68 -11.04 5.17
N GLU A 122 -16.71 -11.95 5.11
CA GLU A 122 -15.67 -11.96 4.09
C GLU A 122 -16.28 -12.06 2.68
N ARG A 123 -15.80 -11.21 1.78
CA ARG A 123 -16.29 -11.14 0.41
C ARG A 123 -15.44 -12.01 -0.49
N ARG A 124 -16.09 -12.99 -1.14
CA ARG A 124 -15.45 -13.88 -2.12
C ARG A 124 -14.96 -13.10 -3.35
N PHE A 125 -14.13 -13.75 -4.15
CA PHE A 125 -13.65 -13.22 -5.44
C PHE A 125 -12.95 -11.86 -5.31
N ASN A 126 -12.29 -11.60 -4.19
CA ASN A 126 -11.57 -10.35 -3.91
C ASN A 126 -12.42 -9.08 -4.12
N MET A 127 -13.74 -9.15 -3.94
CA MET A 127 -14.63 -7.98 -4.11
C MET A 127 -14.32 -6.85 -3.11
N GLY A 128 -13.65 -7.16 -2.00
CA GLY A 128 -13.16 -6.16 -1.05
C GLY A 128 -11.87 -5.44 -1.48
N SER A 129 -11.15 -5.95 -2.49
CA SER A 129 -9.80 -5.48 -2.84
C SER A 129 -9.76 -4.01 -3.23
N MET A 130 -10.76 -3.50 -3.95
CA MET A 130 -10.82 -2.07 -4.29
C MET A 130 -10.83 -1.18 -3.03
N ARG A 131 -11.47 -1.62 -1.94
CA ARG A 131 -11.49 -0.89 -0.68
C ARG A 131 -10.16 -1.09 0.06
N THR A 132 -9.66 -2.32 0.22
CA THR A 132 -8.44 -2.60 1.00
C THR A 132 -7.19 -2.05 0.32
N GLU A 133 -6.96 -2.41 -0.94
CA GLU A 133 -5.83 -1.91 -1.74
C GLU A 133 -5.94 -0.41 -1.97
N GLY A 134 -7.14 0.07 -2.28
CA GLY A 134 -7.34 1.50 -2.52
C GLY A 134 -7.00 2.37 -1.31
N TRP A 135 -7.29 1.88 -0.11
CA TRP A 135 -6.88 2.51 1.15
C TRP A 135 -5.37 2.42 1.36
N ALA A 136 -4.80 1.23 1.24
CA ALA A 136 -3.37 0.99 1.48
C ALA A 136 -2.47 1.82 0.54
N VAL A 137 -2.79 1.88 -0.75
CA VAL A 137 -1.99 2.63 -1.75
C VAL A 137 -2.23 4.14 -1.64
N ALA A 138 -3.42 4.56 -1.17
CA ALA A 138 -3.65 5.97 -0.85
C ALA A 138 -2.80 6.41 0.34
N LEU A 139 -2.65 5.57 1.37
CA LEU A 139 -1.83 5.86 2.55
C LEU A 139 -0.37 6.13 2.22
N GLU A 140 0.23 5.33 1.34
CA GLU A 140 1.62 5.49 0.88
C GLU A 140 1.91 6.97 0.52
N GLU A 141 1.09 7.53 -0.38
CA GLU A 141 1.28 8.90 -0.84
C GLU A 141 0.77 9.93 0.18
N LEU A 142 -0.35 9.69 0.85
CA LEU A 142 -0.91 10.64 1.81
C LEU A 142 0.01 10.86 3.01
N LEU A 143 0.62 9.80 3.54
CA LEU A 143 1.59 9.91 4.63
C LEU A 143 2.90 10.53 4.16
N MET A 144 3.35 10.24 2.94
CA MET A 144 4.45 10.99 2.33
C MET A 144 4.13 12.49 2.25
N GLN A 145 2.92 12.89 1.86
CA GLN A 145 2.54 14.31 1.82
C GLN A 145 2.38 14.93 3.22
N ALA A 146 1.99 14.13 4.21
CA ALA A 146 1.89 14.56 5.61
C ALA A 146 3.27 14.74 6.28
N GLY A 147 4.35 14.26 5.66
CA GLY A 147 5.73 14.45 6.13
C GLY A 147 6.32 13.24 6.84
N VAL A 148 5.73 12.04 6.72
CA VAL A 148 6.26 10.82 7.40
C VAL A 148 7.70 10.48 6.97
N LEU A 149 8.11 10.93 5.78
CA LEU A 149 9.45 10.73 5.22
C LEU A 149 10.42 11.90 5.48
N ASP A 150 10.00 12.98 6.15
CA ASP A 150 10.81 14.20 6.27
C ASP A 150 12.04 14.01 7.18
N GLU A 151 11.94 13.14 8.19
CA GLU A 151 13.05 12.74 9.07
C GLU A 151 13.78 11.47 8.60
N ARG A 152 13.39 10.95 7.44
CA ARG A 152 13.97 9.74 6.84
C ARG A 152 14.95 10.12 5.73
N PRO A 153 15.74 9.18 5.19
CA PRO A 153 16.62 9.47 4.06
C PRO A 153 15.87 10.21 2.95
N GLN A 154 16.36 11.38 2.56
CA GLN A 154 15.65 12.30 1.65
C GLN A 154 15.26 11.71 0.28
N LYS A 155 15.92 10.63 -0.15
CA LYS A 155 15.56 9.89 -1.36
C LYS A 155 14.42 8.87 -1.16
N GLY A 156 13.89 8.71 0.05
CA GLY A 156 12.75 7.83 0.34
C GLY A 156 11.50 8.19 -0.47
N ARG A 157 11.27 9.49 -0.71
CA ARG A 157 10.18 9.97 -1.58
C ARG A 157 10.33 9.51 -3.03
N GLU A 158 11.57 9.31 -3.51
CA GLU A 158 11.78 8.72 -4.84
C GLU A 158 11.32 7.26 -4.88
N MET A 159 11.51 6.51 -3.80
CA MET A 159 11.08 5.11 -3.71
C MET A 159 9.56 5.00 -3.71
N GLU A 160 8.88 5.89 -2.97
CA GLU A 160 7.42 6.02 -2.98
C GLU A 160 6.87 6.29 -4.40
N TYR A 161 7.47 7.21 -5.15
CA TYR A 161 7.04 7.46 -6.53
C TYR A 161 7.33 6.28 -7.46
N LEU A 162 8.38 5.50 -7.22
CA LEU A 162 8.65 4.27 -7.97
C LEU A 162 7.62 3.17 -7.65
N MET A 163 7.14 3.07 -6.41
CA MET A 163 6.06 2.15 -6.06
C MET A 163 4.74 2.54 -6.72
N ASN A 164 4.40 3.82 -6.71
CA ASN A 164 3.25 4.32 -7.48
C ASN A 164 3.37 3.98 -8.98
N ALA A 165 4.56 4.11 -9.58
CA ALA A 165 4.79 3.69 -10.96
C ALA A 165 4.63 2.17 -11.15
N SER A 166 5.06 1.37 -10.18
CA SER A 166 4.88 -0.09 -10.17
C SER A 166 3.42 -0.51 -10.16
N HIS A 167 2.58 0.14 -9.35
CA HIS A 167 1.14 -0.13 -9.38
C HIS A 167 0.54 0.13 -10.76
N MET A 168 0.95 1.22 -11.43
CA MET A 168 0.50 1.54 -12.79
C MET A 168 1.05 0.56 -13.83
N SER A 169 2.31 0.13 -13.70
CA SER A 169 2.94 -0.80 -14.63
C SER A 169 2.28 -2.17 -14.62
N LEU A 170 1.64 -2.55 -13.52
CA LEU A 170 0.91 -3.82 -13.39
C LEU A 170 -0.57 -3.67 -13.77
N ALA A 171 -1.19 -2.52 -13.47
CA ALA A 171 -2.60 -2.27 -13.73
C ALA A 171 -2.91 -1.95 -15.21
N ILE A 172 -2.07 -1.17 -15.89
CA ILE A 172 -2.32 -0.79 -17.29
C ILE A 172 -2.31 -2.01 -18.22
N PRO A 173 -1.34 -2.94 -18.13
CA PRO A 173 -1.38 -4.17 -18.92
C PRO A 173 -2.58 -5.05 -18.60
N ASP A 174 -3.01 -5.14 -17.33
CA ASP A 174 -4.23 -5.85 -16.92
C ASP A 174 -5.44 -5.34 -17.70
N MET A 175 -5.69 -4.03 -17.63
CA MET A 175 -6.83 -3.39 -18.30
C MET A 175 -6.78 -3.60 -19.82
N LYS A 176 -5.61 -3.49 -20.44
CA LYS A 176 -5.45 -3.66 -21.89
C LYS A 176 -5.61 -5.12 -22.34
N MET A 177 -5.13 -6.08 -21.54
CA MET A 177 -5.36 -7.51 -21.82
C MET A 177 -6.86 -7.82 -21.83
N HIS A 178 -7.59 -7.37 -20.81
CA HIS A 178 -9.04 -7.63 -20.71
C HIS A 178 -9.88 -6.78 -21.66
N ALA A 179 -9.35 -5.69 -22.19
CA ALA A 179 -9.92 -4.97 -23.32
C ALA A 179 -9.65 -5.64 -24.68
N ASN A 180 -8.93 -6.77 -24.71
CA ASN A 180 -8.45 -7.45 -25.93
C ASN A 180 -7.58 -6.56 -26.85
N GLU A 181 -6.88 -5.59 -26.28
CA GLU A 181 -5.98 -4.71 -27.04
C GLU A 181 -4.58 -5.32 -27.21
N ILE A 182 -4.15 -6.13 -26.24
CA ILE A 182 -2.83 -6.75 -26.19
C ILE A 182 -2.92 -8.19 -25.67
N ASN A 183 -1.94 -9.02 -26.02
CA ASN A 183 -1.79 -10.38 -25.49
C ASN A 183 -0.83 -10.43 -24.27
N LEU A 184 -0.68 -11.61 -23.65
CA LEU A 184 0.16 -11.80 -22.46
C LEU A 184 1.63 -11.41 -22.67
N THR A 185 2.21 -11.66 -23.84
CA THR A 185 3.60 -11.28 -24.14
C THR A 185 3.74 -9.76 -24.21
N GLU A 186 2.82 -9.11 -24.92
CA GLU A 186 2.77 -7.64 -25.02
C GLU A 186 2.48 -6.98 -23.66
N ALA A 187 1.72 -7.63 -22.78
CA ALA A 187 1.45 -7.14 -21.43
C ALA A 187 2.71 -7.12 -20.54
N ARG A 188 3.52 -8.18 -20.60
CA ARG A 188 4.82 -8.23 -19.90
C ARG A 188 5.79 -7.18 -20.43
N GLN A 189 5.81 -6.98 -21.76
CA GLN A 189 6.59 -5.92 -22.41
C GLN A 189 6.18 -4.54 -21.89
N LEU A 190 4.87 -4.26 -21.92
CA LEU A 190 4.33 -2.99 -21.48
C LEU A 190 4.59 -2.73 -19.99
N CYS A 191 4.52 -3.75 -19.13
CA CYS A 191 4.90 -3.64 -17.72
C CYS A 191 6.35 -3.15 -17.57
N ALA A 192 7.29 -3.75 -18.31
CA ALA A 192 8.69 -3.36 -18.25
C ALA A 192 8.94 -1.96 -18.86
N GLU A 193 8.22 -1.60 -19.92
CA GLU A 193 8.31 -0.29 -20.59
C GLU A 193 7.82 0.86 -19.71
N ILE A 194 6.73 0.66 -18.95
CA ILE A 194 6.19 1.67 -18.04
C ILE A 194 7.14 1.89 -16.86
N MET A 195 7.83 0.83 -16.42
CA MET A 195 8.67 0.91 -15.22
C MET A 195 9.92 1.76 -15.42
N PRO A 196 10.13 2.80 -14.58
CA PRO A 196 11.33 3.60 -14.64
C PRO A 196 12.59 2.80 -14.28
N ARG A 197 13.75 3.34 -14.68
CA ARG A 197 15.10 2.86 -14.29
C ARG A 197 15.43 1.43 -14.76
N GLY A 198 14.57 0.80 -15.56
CA GLY A 198 14.73 -0.61 -15.95
C GLY A 198 14.67 -1.56 -14.75
N TRP A 199 13.97 -1.17 -13.68
CA TRP A 199 13.88 -1.95 -12.44
C TRP A 199 12.89 -3.12 -12.52
N SER A 200 12.22 -3.28 -13.66
CA SER A 200 11.45 -4.47 -14.01
C SER A 200 11.79 -4.89 -15.44
N GLN A 201 11.83 -6.19 -15.72
CA GLN A 201 12.04 -6.73 -17.07
C GLN A 201 10.92 -7.69 -17.44
N GLU A 202 10.59 -7.77 -18.73
CA GLU A 202 9.50 -8.61 -19.25
C GLU A 202 9.62 -10.10 -18.88
N ASN A 203 10.86 -10.57 -18.65
CA ASN A 203 11.17 -11.97 -18.38
C ASN A 203 11.50 -12.24 -16.90
N GLU A 204 11.37 -11.24 -16.02
CA GLU A 204 11.48 -11.45 -14.56
C GLU A 204 10.33 -12.32 -14.05
N ASP A 205 10.62 -13.20 -13.08
CA ASP A 205 9.64 -14.12 -12.50
C ASP A 205 8.44 -13.39 -11.89
N MET A 206 8.68 -12.24 -11.25
CA MET A 206 7.61 -11.41 -10.71
C MET A 206 6.67 -10.91 -11.81
N VAL A 207 7.20 -10.36 -12.91
CA VAL A 207 6.38 -9.86 -14.02
C VAL A 207 5.57 -11.00 -14.65
N TRP A 208 6.17 -12.18 -14.77
CA TRP A 208 5.46 -13.39 -15.19
C TRP A 208 4.32 -13.77 -14.25
N PHE A 209 4.58 -13.77 -12.94
CA PHE A 209 3.59 -14.10 -11.92
C PHE A 209 2.41 -13.12 -11.96
N GLU A 210 2.67 -11.82 -11.99
CA GLU A 210 1.62 -10.80 -11.95
C GLU A 210 0.77 -10.79 -13.23
N MET A 211 1.40 -10.87 -14.41
CA MET A 211 0.62 -10.91 -15.66
C MET A 211 -0.21 -12.20 -15.79
N GLN A 212 0.30 -13.30 -15.24
CA GLN A 212 -0.47 -14.54 -15.14
C GLN A 212 -1.61 -14.46 -14.11
N SER A 213 -1.43 -13.74 -13.00
CA SER A 213 -2.47 -13.46 -12.01
C SER A 213 -3.61 -12.65 -12.63
N ASN A 214 -3.27 -11.61 -13.40
CA ASN A 214 -4.21 -10.76 -14.13
C ASN A 214 -5.15 -11.55 -15.05
N ILE A 215 -4.64 -12.53 -15.81
CA ILE A 215 -5.48 -13.38 -16.66
C ILE A 215 -6.52 -14.17 -15.87
N ARG A 216 -6.19 -14.57 -14.63
CA ARG A 216 -7.06 -15.38 -13.77
C ARG A 216 -7.98 -14.54 -12.90
N ASN A 217 -7.81 -13.21 -12.91
CA ASN A 217 -8.53 -12.27 -12.08
C ASN A 217 -8.90 -11.00 -12.89
N PRO A 218 -9.81 -11.11 -13.88
CA PRO A 218 -10.13 -10.02 -14.80
C PRO A 218 -10.72 -8.78 -14.11
N GLY A 219 -10.12 -7.61 -14.36
CA GLY A 219 -10.47 -6.37 -13.68
C GLY A 219 -10.20 -6.41 -12.17
N GLY A 220 -9.32 -7.31 -11.75
CA GLY A 220 -9.07 -7.68 -10.35
C GLY A 220 -7.96 -6.87 -9.69
N PHE A 221 -7.07 -7.58 -8.99
CA PHE A 221 -6.14 -7.06 -7.97
C PHE A 221 -5.43 -5.76 -8.37
N HIS A 222 -4.61 -5.72 -9.42
CA HIS A 222 -3.84 -4.52 -9.77
C HIS A 222 -4.70 -3.37 -10.33
N SER A 223 -5.75 -3.66 -11.11
CA SER A 223 -6.71 -2.63 -11.52
C SER A 223 -7.42 -2.00 -10.32
N ASN A 224 -7.74 -2.80 -9.30
CA ASN A 224 -8.37 -2.35 -8.06
C ASN A 224 -7.44 -1.54 -7.16
N VAL A 225 -6.13 -1.79 -7.17
CA VAL A 225 -5.11 -0.96 -6.50
C VAL A 225 -5.19 0.48 -7.00
N VAL A 226 -5.09 0.67 -8.32
CA VAL A 226 -5.07 2.00 -8.94
C VAL A 226 -6.43 2.68 -8.88
N THR A 227 -7.50 1.97 -9.25
CA THR A 227 -8.86 2.55 -9.25
C THR A 227 -9.39 2.77 -7.85
N GLY A 228 -9.04 1.91 -6.89
CA GLY A 228 -9.34 2.06 -5.47
C GLY A 228 -8.72 3.32 -4.89
N LYS A 229 -7.42 3.57 -5.13
CA LYS A 229 -6.75 4.82 -4.72
C LYS A 229 -7.42 6.03 -5.34
N ALA A 230 -7.67 6.00 -6.66
CA ALA A 230 -8.34 7.10 -7.34
C ALA A 230 -9.73 7.40 -6.74
N TYR A 231 -10.48 6.35 -6.40
CA TYR A 231 -11.78 6.47 -5.76
C TYR A 231 -11.66 7.04 -4.33
N PHE A 232 -10.72 6.55 -3.53
CA PHE A 232 -10.46 7.07 -2.19
C PHE A 232 -10.16 8.57 -2.22
N ILE A 233 -9.27 9.00 -3.12
CA ILE A 233 -8.90 10.41 -3.29
C ILE A 233 -10.09 11.25 -3.79
N LYS A 234 -10.94 10.71 -4.67
CA LYS A 234 -12.18 11.36 -5.10
C LYS A 234 -13.11 11.61 -3.89
N LEU A 235 -13.34 10.59 -3.07
CA LEU A 235 -14.18 10.66 -1.88
C LEU A 235 -13.61 11.64 -0.83
N PHE A 236 -12.30 11.58 -0.58
CA PHE A 236 -11.58 12.50 0.31
C PHE A 236 -11.81 13.96 -0.13
N ARG A 237 -11.59 14.27 -1.40
CA ARG A 237 -11.83 15.61 -1.96
C ARG A 237 -13.29 16.02 -1.83
N GLU A 238 -14.22 15.14 -2.20
CA GLU A 238 -15.66 15.42 -2.16
C GLU A 238 -16.12 15.75 -0.74
N ARG A 239 -15.67 14.97 0.24
CA ARG A 239 -16.00 15.20 1.65
C ARG A 239 -15.36 16.47 2.19
N ALA A 240 -14.12 16.78 1.81
CA ALA A 240 -13.46 18.03 2.15
C ALA A 240 -14.21 19.25 1.59
N VAL A 241 -14.68 19.19 0.34
CA VAL A 241 -15.49 20.25 -0.27
C VAL A 241 -16.85 20.38 0.44
N GLN A 242 -17.49 19.26 0.78
CA GLN A 242 -18.80 19.25 1.44
C GLN A 242 -18.75 19.88 2.84
N LEU A 243 -17.68 19.61 3.60
CA LEU A 243 -17.52 20.10 4.97
C LEU A 243 -16.84 21.48 5.06
N GLY A 244 -16.13 21.90 4.01
CA GLY A 244 -15.41 23.18 3.99
C GLY A 244 -14.45 23.32 5.17
N ASP A 245 -14.49 24.46 5.86
CA ASP A 245 -13.63 24.74 7.02
C ASP A 245 -13.87 23.80 8.21
N SER A 246 -14.95 23.02 8.21
CA SER A 246 -15.23 22.01 9.24
C SER A 246 -14.59 20.65 8.95
N PHE A 247 -13.88 20.50 7.83
CA PHE A 247 -13.23 19.25 7.48
C PHE A 247 -12.05 18.94 8.42
N VAL A 248 -12.07 17.74 8.99
CA VAL A 248 -10.98 17.18 9.80
C VAL A 248 -10.57 15.83 9.21
N ILE A 249 -9.29 15.68 8.85
CA ILE A 249 -8.80 14.47 8.18
C ILE A 249 -8.95 13.21 9.04
N LYS A 250 -8.74 13.33 10.36
CA LYS A 250 -8.95 12.25 11.30
C LYS A 250 -10.38 11.74 11.31
N ASP A 251 -11.34 12.66 11.40
CA ASP A 251 -12.75 12.29 11.41
C ASP A 251 -13.13 11.62 10.08
N PHE A 252 -12.59 12.08 8.95
CA PHE A 252 -12.80 11.45 7.65
C PHE A 252 -12.23 10.02 7.59
N ILE A 253 -10.99 9.80 8.02
CA ILE A 253 -10.36 8.47 7.98
C ILE A 253 -11.04 7.52 8.96
N ASP A 254 -11.31 7.96 10.18
CA ASP A 254 -12.00 7.16 11.19
C ASP A 254 -13.42 6.78 10.73
N GLU A 255 -14.16 7.74 10.14
CA GLU A 255 -15.48 7.50 9.54
C GLU A 255 -15.37 6.48 8.39
N PHE A 256 -14.44 6.66 7.45
CA PHE A 256 -14.21 5.74 6.33
C PHE A 256 -13.93 4.30 6.79
N LEU A 257 -13.03 4.14 7.76
CA LEU A 257 -12.64 2.82 8.28
C LEU A 257 -13.76 2.14 9.08
N SER A 258 -14.69 2.90 9.64
CA SER A 258 -15.80 2.38 10.46
C SER A 258 -16.86 1.60 9.67
N PHE A 259 -16.92 1.73 8.33
CA PHE A 259 -17.98 1.12 7.53
C PHE A 259 -17.78 -0.37 7.21
N GLY A 260 -16.60 -0.92 7.46
CA GLY A 260 -16.27 -2.26 7.00
C GLY A 260 -15.53 -2.30 5.67
N ILE A 261 -15.17 -3.51 5.26
CA ILE A 261 -14.65 -3.81 3.92
C ILE A 261 -15.84 -4.06 2.99
N ILE A 262 -16.48 -2.98 2.56
CA ILE A 262 -17.61 -2.98 1.64
C ILE A 262 -17.28 -2.18 0.36
N PRO A 263 -18.06 -2.32 -0.72
CA PRO A 263 -17.86 -1.53 -1.93
C PRO A 263 -17.78 -0.03 -1.67
N MET A 264 -16.75 0.62 -2.23
CA MET A 264 -16.47 2.06 -2.06
C MET A 264 -17.69 2.97 -2.39
N PRO A 265 -18.54 2.67 -3.39
CA PRO A 265 -19.78 3.45 -3.62
C PRO A 265 -20.77 3.46 -2.47
N LEU A 266 -20.86 2.37 -1.70
CA LEU A 266 -21.73 2.32 -0.52
C LEU A 266 -21.16 3.17 0.62
N ILE A 267 -19.83 3.12 0.83
CA ILE A 267 -19.14 3.99 1.79
C ILE A 267 -19.35 5.46 1.42
N ARG A 268 -19.14 5.82 0.15
CA ARG A 268 -19.38 7.18 -0.35
C ARG A 268 -20.82 7.63 -0.09
N TRP A 269 -21.80 6.80 -0.39
CA TRP A 269 -23.20 7.13 -0.16
C TRP A 269 -23.49 7.40 1.32
N GLU A 270 -22.98 6.56 2.23
CA GLU A 270 -23.19 6.74 3.68
C GLU A 270 -22.47 7.98 4.22
N MET A 271 -21.24 8.26 3.79
CA MET A 271 -20.49 9.44 4.22
C MET A 271 -21.10 10.74 3.69
N THR A 272 -21.46 10.78 2.40
CA THR A 272 -21.81 12.03 1.71
C THR A 272 -23.31 12.26 1.57
N GLY A 273 -24.12 11.20 1.63
CA GLY A 273 -25.53 11.21 1.26
C GLY A 273 -25.80 11.15 -0.26
N ASN A 274 -24.76 11.18 -1.10
CA ASN A 274 -24.92 11.18 -2.57
C ASN A 274 -25.14 9.75 -3.09
N ASP A 275 -26.30 9.51 -3.69
CA ASP A 275 -26.78 8.18 -4.11
C ASP A 275 -26.75 7.96 -5.64
N ASP A 276 -26.09 8.86 -6.39
CA ASP A 276 -26.00 8.82 -7.85
C ASP A 276 -25.38 7.51 -8.37
N GLU A 277 -24.27 7.07 -7.77
CA GLU A 277 -23.63 5.80 -8.13
C GLU A 277 -24.48 4.58 -7.74
N ILE A 278 -25.30 4.69 -6.68
CA ILE A 278 -26.22 3.63 -6.26
C ILE A 278 -27.39 3.51 -7.25
N LYS A 279 -27.93 4.63 -7.70
CA LYS A 279 -29.00 4.68 -8.71
C LYS A 279 -28.54 4.09 -10.05
N MET A 280 -27.27 4.21 -10.40
CA MET A 280 -26.71 3.59 -11.61
C MET A 280 -26.74 2.06 -11.57
N LEU A 281 -26.70 1.43 -10.39
CA LEU A 281 -26.73 -0.03 -10.23
C LEU A 281 -28.14 -0.63 -10.35
N GLN A 282 -29.18 0.22 -10.35
CA GLN A 282 -30.59 -0.20 -10.43
C GLN A 282 -31.12 -0.24 -11.87
N ASN A 283 -30.35 0.27 -12.83
CA ASN A 283 -30.68 0.30 -14.26
C ASN A 283 -29.81 -0.69 -15.04
#